data_AF-A0A8J3AXB7-F1
#
_entry.id   AF-A0A8J3AXB7-F1
#
_cell.length_a   1.000
_cell.length_b   1.000
_cell.length_c   1.000
_cell.angle_alpha   90.00
_cell.angle_beta   90.00
_cell.angle_gamma   90.00
#
_symmetry.space_group_name_H-M   'P 1'
#
loop_
_entity.id
_entity.type
_entity.pdbx_description
1 polymer ?
#
loop_
_entity_poly.entity_id
_entity_poly.type
_entity_poly.pdbx_seq_one_letter_code
_entity_poly.pdbx_strand_id
1 'polypeptide(L)'
;MKTLSIALILLACSTFARESLAGPTVYTRQHDVLATAIRNGSSSGVMEGEVAEHFTRQFRSTGPLLVTAKVIKSFSRADCKRLEMVFTKKDVDTPQGRTDAILKTQLNYCLDGTPPISVE
;
A
#
# COMPACT_ATOMS: atom_id res chain seq x y z
N MET A 1 -60.96 10.71 -12.40
CA MET A 1 -59.56 10.72 -12.88
C MET A 1 -58.68 10.36 -11.69
N LYS A 2 -58.19 9.10 -11.67
CA LYS A 2 -57.52 8.48 -10.52
C LYS A 2 -56.04 8.87 -10.48
N THR A 3 -55.58 9.34 -9.34
CA THR A 3 -54.16 9.57 -9.03
C THR A 3 -53.45 8.21 -8.88
N LEU A 4 -52.39 8.00 -9.67
CA LEU A 4 -51.52 6.83 -9.58
C LEU A 4 -50.35 7.17 -8.67
N SER A 5 -50.34 6.60 -7.46
CA SER A 5 -49.21 6.60 -6.54
C SER A 5 -48.17 5.57 -7.02
N ILE A 6 -46.97 6.04 -7.35
CA ILE A 6 -45.83 5.18 -7.70
C ILE A 6 -44.98 5.01 -6.43
N ALA A 7 -44.93 3.79 -5.92
CA ALA A 7 -44.09 3.41 -4.79
C ALA A 7 -42.64 3.21 -5.25
N LEU A 8 -41.70 3.95 -4.64
CA LEU A 8 -40.27 3.86 -4.89
C LEU A 8 -39.66 2.79 -3.97
N ILE A 9 -39.28 1.64 -4.52
CA ILE A 9 -38.59 0.57 -3.79
C ILE A 9 -37.10 0.91 -3.72
N LEU A 10 -36.64 1.33 -2.54
CA LEU A 10 -35.22 1.55 -2.23
C LEU A 10 -34.51 0.19 -2.06
N LEU A 11 -33.80 -0.25 -3.10
CA LEU A 11 -32.90 -1.41 -3.02
C LEU A 11 -31.63 -1.00 -2.25
N ALA A 12 -31.58 -1.30 -0.96
CA ALA A 12 -30.40 -1.13 -0.14
C ALA A 12 -29.36 -2.20 -0.51
N CYS A 13 -28.45 -1.87 -1.43
CA CYS A 13 -27.24 -2.66 -1.68
C CYS A 13 -26.29 -2.53 -0.48
N SER A 14 -26.45 -3.39 0.52
CA SER A 14 -25.45 -3.58 1.56
C SER A 14 -24.21 -4.24 0.93
N THR A 15 -23.20 -3.45 0.59
CA THR A 15 -21.88 -3.94 0.24
C THR A 15 -21.25 -4.57 1.47
N PHE A 16 -21.33 -5.90 1.57
CA PHE A 16 -20.55 -6.66 2.55
C PHE A 16 -19.07 -6.58 2.15
N ALA A 17 -18.30 -5.77 2.87
CA ALA A 17 -16.84 -5.88 2.86
C ALA A 17 -16.51 -7.25 3.48
N ARG A 18 -16.16 -8.23 2.64
CA ARG A 18 -15.57 -9.49 3.11
C ARG A 18 -14.19 -9.17 3.69
N GLU A 19 -14.08 -9.14 5.02
CA GLU A 19 -12.78 -9.23 5.68
C GLU A 19 -12.19 -10.61 5.36
N SER A 20 -11.14 -10.63 4.54
CA SER A 20 -10.41 -11.84 4.21
C SER A 20 -9.68 -12.32 5.46
N LEU A 21 -9.94 -13.57 5.88
CA LEU A 21 -9.23 -14.27 6.96
C LEU A 21 -7.78 -14.65 6.60
N ALA A 22 -7.26 -14.17 5.47
CA ALA A 22 -5.88 -14.39 5.09
C ALA A 22 -4.94 -13.61 6.04
N GLY A 23 -3.88 -14.26 6.50
CA GLY A 23 -2.80 -13.58 7.22
C GLY A 23 -2.19 -12.44 6.40
N PRO A 24 -1.39 -11.57 7.02
CA PRO A 24 -0.80 -10.43 6.32
C PRO A 24 0.03 -10.90 5.13
N THR A 25 -0.15 -10.26 3.97
CA THR A 25 0.66 -10.54 2.78
C THR A 25 2.14 -10.31 3.09
N VAL A 26 2.99 -11.28 2.78
CA VAL A 26 4.45 -11.16 2.94
C VAL A 26 5.07 -10.79 1.60
N TYR A 27 5.92 -9.76 1.61
CA TYR A 27 6.71 -9.33 0.48
C TYR A 27 8.20 -9.47 0.79
N THR A 28 8.95 -10.09 -0.10
CA THR A 28 10.43 -10.20 0.02
C THR A 28 11.15 -9.21 -0.89
N ARG A 29 10.44 -8.57 -1.83
CA ARG A 29 10.97 -7.56 -2.75
C ARG A 29 10.07 -6.34 -2.80
N GLN A 30 10.68 -5.15 -2.83
CA GLN A 30 9.95 -3.90 -2.97
C GLN A 30 9.16 -3.81 -4.30
N HIS A 31 9.70 -4.39 -5.37
CA HIS A 31 9.02 -4.48 -6.66
C HIS A 31 7.61 -5.09 -6.54
N ASP A 32 7.44 -6.14 -5.74
CA ASP A 32 6.17 -6.88 -5.64
C ASP A 32 5.09 -6.04 -4.91
N VAL A 33 5.50 -5.23 -3.93
CA VAL A 33 4.62 -4.26 -3.25
C VAL A 33 4.13 -3.22 -4.24
N LEU A 34 5.05 -2.62 -5.00
CA LEU A 34 4.76 -1.59 -5.99
C LEU A 34 3.89 -2.15 -7.12
N ALA A 35 4.20 -3.35 -7.60
CA ALA A 35 3.46 -3.98 -8.68
C ALA A 35 2.02 -4.32 -8.27
N THR A 36 1.83 -4.78 -7.04
CA THR A 36 0.50 -5.02 -6.49
C THR A 36 -0.28 -3.72 -6.34
N ALA A 37 0.36 -2.64 -5.87
CA ALA A 37 -0.28 -1.32 -5.78
C ALA A 37 -0.63 -0.73 -7.16
N ILE A 38 0.20 -0.94 -8.19
CA ILE A 38 -0.11 -0.49 -9.56
C ILE A 38 -1.37 -1.18 -10.08
N ARG A 39 -1.53 -2.50 -9.83
CA ARG A 39 -2.70 -3.27 -10.27
C ARG A 39 -3.97 -2.93 -9.48
N ASN A 40 -3.85 -2.74 -8.16
CA ASN A 40 -5.00 -2.68 -7.25
C ASN A 40 -5.29 -1.27 -6.71
N GLY A 41 -4.48 -0.27 -7.06
CA GLY A 41 -4.51 1.08 -6.50
C GLY A 41 -3.76 1.22 -5.17
N SER A 42 -3.65 0.14 -4.39
CA SER A 42 -2.85 0.07 -3.17
C SER A 42 -2.40 -1.35 -2.85
N SER A 43 -1.44 -1.45 -1.93
CA SER A 43 -1.00 -2.71 -1.32
C SER A 43 -0.57 -2.48 0.12
N SER A 44 -0.68 -3.52 0.94
CA SER A 44 -0.20 -3.54 2.32
C SER A 44 0.30 -4.93 2.68
N GLY A 45 1.25 -5.02 3.60
CA GLY A 45 1.81 -6.28 4.06
C GLY A 45 2.99 -6.12 5.01
N VAL A 46 3.71 -7.23 5.21
CA VAL A 46 4.98 -7.29 5.94
C VAL A 46 6.11 -7.44 4.92
N MET A 47 7.15 -6.63 5.06
CA MET A 47 8.39 -6.74 4.30
C MET A 47 9.37 -7.63 5.05
N GLU A 48 9.91 -8.63 4.36
CA GLU A 48 10.95 -9.54 4.83
C GLU A 48 12.17 -9.50 3.91
N GLY A 49 13.23 -10.24 4.26
CA GLY A 49 14.48 -10.31 3.50
C GLY A 49 15.37 -9.09 3.69
N GLU A 50 16.23 -8.82 2.70
CA GLU A 50 17.35 -7.86 2.80
C GLU A 50 16.92 -6.45 3.24
N VAL A 51 15.80 -5.96 2.72
CA VAL A 51 15.26 -4.64 3.10
C VAL A 51 14.86 -4.63 4.58
N ALA A 52 14.19 -5.67 5.06
CA ALA A 52 13.80 -5.78 6.46
C ALA A 52 15.01 -5.88 7.37
N GLU A 53 16.04 -6.63 6.96
CA GLU A 53 17.29 -6.74 7.69
C GLU A 53 18.05 -5.41 7.77
N HIS A 54 18.05 -4.60 6.70
CA HIS A 54 18.62 -3.26 6.74
C HIS A 54 17.92 -2.37 7.78
N PHE A 55 16.59 -2.39 7.83
CA PHE A 55 15.84 -1.66 8.86
C PHE A 55 16.12 -2.21 10.26
N THR A 56 16.22 -3.54 10.43
CA THR A 56 16.61 -4.16 11.70
C THR A 56 17.96 -3.65 12.18
N ARG A 57 18.98 -3.62 11.31
CA ARG A 57 20.31 -3.10 11.66
C ARG A 57 20.28 -1.60 11.97
N GLN A 58 19.61 -0.81 11.13
CA GLN A 58 19.53 0.64 11.26
C GLN A 58 18.84 1.08 12.55
N PHE A 59 17.69 0.47 12.86
CA PHE A 59 16.85 0.85 13.99
C PHE A 59 17.07 -0.02 15.24
N ARG A 60 17.96 -1.02 15.16
CA ARG A 60 18.25 -1.99 16.23
C ARG A 60 16.99 -2.62 16.83
N SER A 61 16.05 -2.96 15.96
CA SER A 61 14.74 -3.47 16.35
C SER A 61 14.42 -4.80 15.66
N THR A 62 13.86 -5.73 16.43
CA THR A 62 13.36 -7.03 15.93
C THR A 62 11.88 -7.01 15.59
N GLY A 63 11.18 -5.87 15.74
CA GLY A 63 9.79 -5.74 15.34
C GLY A 63 9.61 -5.89 13.83
N PRO A 64 8.42 -6.27 13.34
CA PRO A 64 8.16 -6.44 11.91
C PRO A 64 8.35 -5.12 11.16
N LEU A 65 8.73 -5.22 9.88
CA LEU A 65 8.74 -4.10 8.96
C LEU A 65 7.43 -4.12 8.17
N LEU A 66 6.47 -3.31 8.58
CA LEU A 66 5.22 -3.15 7.82
C LEU A 66 5.48 -2.29 6.58
N VAL A 67 4.77 -2.58 5.50
CA VAL A 67 4.87 -1.82 4.25
C VAL A 67 3.48 -1.55 3.69
N THR A 68 3.28 -0.33 3.20
CA THR A 68 2.14 0.04 2.36
C THR A 68 2.61 0.78 1.12
N ALA A 69 1.88 0.63 0.03
CA ALA A 69 2.04 1.48 -1.14
C ALA A 69 0.67 1.91 -1.68
N LYS A 70 0.60 3.14 -2.18
CA LYS A 70 -0.61 3.72 -2.77
C LYS A 70 -0.28 4.49 -4.02
N VAL A 71 -1.06 4.29 -5.08
CA VAL A 71 -0.97 5.11 -6.29
C VAL A 71 -1.48 6.53 -5.97
N ILE A 72 -0.66 7.54 -6.25
CA ILE A 72 -0.97 8.96 -6.04
C ILE A 72 -1.08 9.77 -7.33
N LYS A 73 -0.51 9.28 -8.44
CA LYS A 73 -0.74 9.82 -9.80
C LYS A 73 -0.65 8.69 -10.82
N SER A 74 -1.54 8.71 -11.81
CA SER A 74 -1.41 7.88 -13.01
C SER A 74 -0.71 8.67 -14.11
N PHE A 75 0.26 8.05 -14.79
CA PHE A 75 0.84 8.60 -16.02
C PHE A 75 0.07 8.08 -17.23
N SER A 76 0.24 8.74 -18.38
CA SER A 76 -0.36 8.32 -19.66
C SER A 76 0.11 6.94 -20.14
N ARG A 77 1.38 6.60 -19.86
CA ARG A 77 1.93 5.28 -20.14
C ARG A 77 1.29 4.22 -19.23
N ALA A 78 0.85 3.12 -19.84
CA ALA A 78 0.32 1.96 -19.12
C ALA A 78 1.31 1.45 -18.07
N ASP A 79 0.80 1.01 -16.92
CA ASP A 79 1.58 0.44 -15.81
C ASP A 79 2.71 1.32 -15.25
N CYS A 80 2.71 2.61 -15.58
CA CYS A 80 3.57 3.63 -14.99
C CYS A 80 2.74 4.53 -14.07
N LYS A 81 3.14 4.61 -12.80
CA LYS A 81 2.43 5.38 -11.77
C LYS A 81 3.42 6.14 -10.89
N ARG A 82 2.96 7.22 -10.26
CA ARG A 82 3.59 7.76 -9.05
C ARG A 82 2.96 7.08 -7.85
N LEU A 83 3.79 6.54 -6.97
CA LEU A 83 3.35 5.88 -5.74
C LEU A 83 3.94 6.58 -4.51
N GLU A 84 3.15 6.61 -3.44
CA GLU A 84 3.67 6.77 -2.08
C GLU A 84 3.90 5.38 -1.49
N MET A 85 5.07 5.15 -0.90
CA MET A 85 5.42 3.93 -0.19
C MET A 85 5.80 4.29 1.25
N VAL A 86 5.21 3.61 2.22
CA VAL A 86 5.44 3.83 3.64
C VAL A 86 5.93 2.55 4.27
N PHE A 87 7.13 2.60 4.85
CA PHE A 87 7.66 1.57 5.71
C PHE A 87 7.46 1.98 7.17
N THR A 88 6.99 1.04 7.99
CA THR A 88 6.85 1.23 9.44
C THR A 88 7.59 0.11 10.14
N LYS A 89 8.75 0.42 10.72
CA LYS A 89 9.49 -0.50 11.57
C LYS A 89 8.93 -0.41 12.98
N LYS A 90 8.31 -1.50 13.43
CA LYS A 90 7.70 -1.60 14.76
C LYS A 90 8.75 -1.76 15.85
N ASP A 91 8.40 -1.38 17.08
CA ASP A 91 9.17 -1.70 18.29
C ASP A 91 10.63 -1.20 18.26
N VAL A 92 10.81 0.05 17.86
CA VAL A 92 12.10 0.75 17.89
C VAL A 92 12.30 1.36 19.27
N ASP A 93 13.43 1.02 19.90
CA ASP A 93 13.81 1.58 21.20
C ASP A 93 14.50 2.94 21.01
N THR A 94 14.02 3.94 21.74
CA THR A 94 14.57 5.31 21.76
C THR A 94 14.83 5.75 23.20
N PRO A 95 15.62 6.81 23.43
CA PRO A 95 15.81 7.36 24.78
C PRO A 95 14.49 7.81 25.45
N GLN A 96 13.44 8.08 24.69
CA GLN A 96 12.12 8.50 25.17
C GLN A 96 11.15 7.32 25.37
N GLY A 97 11.59 6.09 25.10
CA GLY A 97 10.79 4.88 25.17
C GLY A 97 10.64 4.17 23.83
N ARG A 98 9.79 3.14 23.82
CA ARG A 98 9.53 2.31 22.64
C ARG A 98 8.51 2.99 21.71
N THR A 99 8.81 3.03 20.42
CA THR A 99 7.98 3.67 19.38
C THR A 99 8.10 2.92 18.04
N ASP A 100 7.48 3.45 16.99
CA ASP A 100 7.69 2.99 15.61
C ASP A 100 8.54 3.99 14.82
N ALA A 101 9.37 3.50 13.91
CA ALA A 101 10.05 4.34 12.93
C ALA A 101 9.31 4.30 11.58
N ILE A 102 9.01 5.48 11.03
CA ILE A 102 8.25 5.62 9.78
C ILE A 102 9.15 6.24 8.71
N LEU A 103 9.30 5.54 7.59
CA LEU A 103 9.91 6.08 6.38
C LEU A 103 8.85 6.19 5.29
N LYS A 104 8.52 7.42 4.90
CA LYS A 104 7.62 7.73 3.78
C LYS A 104 8.47 8.17 2.59
N THR A 105 8.29 7.51 1.46
CA THR A 105 8.93 7.86 0.19
C THR A 105 7.90 7.96 -0.92
N GLN A 106 8.22 8.72 -1.97
CA GLN A 106 7.44 8.78 -3.18
C GLN A 106 8.34 8.54 -4.38
N LEU A 107 7.90 7.70 -5.30
CA LEU A 107 8.64 7.39 -6.51
C LEU A 107 7.73 7.26 -7.71
N ASN A 108 8.29 7.54 -8.88
CA ASN A 108 7.69 7.19 -10.15
C ASN A 108 8.18 5.77 -10.49
N TYR A 109 7.27 4.86 -10.84
CA TYR A 109 7.58 3.45 -11.08
C TYR A 109 6.80 2.90 -12.26
N CYS A 110 7.49 2.17 -13.13
CA CYS A 110 6.93 1.42 -14.25
C CYS A 110 7.23 -0.07 -14.07
N LEU A 111 6.27 -0.94 -14.35
CA LEU A 111 6.46 -2.40 -14.19
C LEU A 111 7.53 -3.00 -15.11
N ASP A 112 7.76 -2.36 -16.25
CA ASP A 112 8.77 -2.78 -17.22
C ASP A 112 10.21 -2.43 -16.81
N GLY A 113 10.41 -1.81 -15.64
CA GLY A 113 11.73 -1.45 -15.13
C GLY A 113 12.41 -0.31 -15.88
N THR A 114 11.75 0.29 -16.88
CA THR A 114 12.29 1.47 -17.53
C THR A 114 12.24 2.66 -16.57
N PRO A 115 13.31 3.47 -16.49
CA PRO A 115 13.27 4.68 -15.68
C PRO A 115 12.16 5.58 -16.22
N PRO A 116 11.33 6.18 -15.35
CA PRO A 116 10.31 7.11 -15.79
C PRO A 116 11.01 8.27 -16.47
N ILE A 117 10.93 8.29 -17.81
CA ILE A 117 11.53 9.31 -18.65
C ILE A 117 10.88 10.63 -18.22
N SER A 118 11.70 11.58 -17.80
CA SER A 118 11.25 12.85 -17.23
C SER A 118 10.57 13.72 -18.28
N VAL A 119 9.29 13.48 -18.55
CA VAL A 119 8.40 14.43 -19.22
C VAL A 119 6.95 14.01 -18.98
N GLU A 120 6.33 14.57 -17.94
CA GLU A 120 4.88 14.84 -17.90
C GLU A 120 4.58 16.00 -16.97
#